data_AF-G1L8M4-F1
#
_entry.id   AF-G1L8M4-F1
#
_cell.length_a   1.000
_cell.length_b   1.000
_cell.length_c   1.000
_cell.angle_alpha   90.00
_cell.angle_beta   90.00
_cell.angle_gamma   90.00
#
_symmetry.space_group_name_H-M   'P 1'
#
loop_
_entity.id
_entity.type
_entity.pdbx_description
1 polymer ?
#
loop_
_entity_poly.entity_id
_entity_poly.type
_entity_poly.pdbx_seq_one_letter_code
_entity_poly.pdbx_strand_id
1 'polypeptide(L)'
;MSSKLQSTGPKTKDNQPSAQESVPAPKANAEAIRFLSDLEEEELRMLLFSETLAMVSDTGEPQGELTIEVQRGKFRDESGVMLHCILVHASSRGFMGKMLCGNSLLGHLSWKLHVMEQHSQEFIKFPVLPMEQKMSLVKQDDQLAMTRSVKEGEEVKTQVTFFPGSSTMGFISEAANLVLLRLMAWRQTVPSNAHFLALDTEGKLCYSTYQDLGFQKIQVGRQQVEVFIVEQTVHSVKGIPNSCQFYLLSDGHLAKRIQVGSPGYCMITQMPVLREKDEIEPAPVFEKKPLVWEEDLELYSRFVDRKEELRLSHASYLRQHPEAQALISDFLLFLLLRQPADVFTFAAEYFGPFAKRHPPTPALRSSHRPSPFRSLDRAPRSRAGR
;
A
#
# COMPACT_ATOMS: atom_id res chain seq x y z
N MET A 1 31.92 -43.40 76.39
CA MET A 1 32.73 -44.36 75.60
C MET A 1 31.93 -44.73 74.37
N SER A 2 32.63 -44.86 73.22
CA SER A 2 32.14 -45.39 71.94
C SER A 2 31.64 -44.38 70.89
N SER A 3 32.65 -43.85 70.18
CA SER A 3 32.76 -43.75 68.73
C SER A 3 31.71 -44.45 67.84
N LYS A 4 31.36 -43.77 66.73
CA LYS A 4 31.12 -44.35 65.39
C LYS A 4 31.07 -43.19 64.37
N LEU A 5 32.18 -43.00 63.64
CA LEU A 5 32.40 -43.44 62.25
C LEU A 5 31.82 -42.45 61.23
N GLN A 6 32.68 -41.51 60.81
CA GLN A 6 32.55 -40.77 59.55
C GLN A 6 32.70 -41.76 58.38
N SER A 7 31.72 -41.77 57.49
CA SER A 7 31.83 -42.36 56.16
C SER A 7 31.62 -41.25 55.13
N THR A 8 32.69 -40.95 54.40
CA THR A 8 32.74 -40.04 53.26
C THR A 8 32.18 -40.75 52.03
N GLY A 9 31.01 -40.33 51.56
CA GLY A 9 30.48 -40.66 50.23
C GLY A 9 30.49 -39.41 49.33
N PRO A 10 30.82 -39.54 48.03
CA PRO A 10 30.92 -38.39 47.14
C PRO A 10 29.54 -37.85 46.82
N LYS A 11 29.37 -36.53 46.98
CA LYS A 11 28.19 -35.80 46.50
C LYS A 11 28.16 -35.87 44.98
N THR A 12 27.24 -36.64 44.43
CA THR A 12 26.76 -36.50 43.06
C THR A 12 26.31 -35.06 42.86
N LYS A 13 27.07 -34.32 42.03
CA LYS A 13 26.63 -33.04 41.48
C LYS A 13 25.42 -33.33 40.60
N ASP A 14 24.28 -32.79 41.01
CA ASP A 14 23.12 -32.65 40.14
C ASP A 14 23.57 -31.91 38.87
N ASN A 15 23.53 -32.62 37.74
CA ASN A 15 23.70 -32.03 36.43
C ASN A 15 22.47 -31.16 36.16
N GLN A 16 22.59 -29.88 36.49
CA GLN A 16 21.80 -28.82 35.89
C GLN A 16 21.95 -28.93 34.36
N PRO A 17 20.86 -29.01 33.58
CA PRO A 17 20.98 -28.89 32.13
C PRO A 17 21.56 -27.50 31.85
N SER A 18 22.73 -27.49 31.22
CA SER A 18 23.38 -26.29 30.72
C SER A 18 22.37 -25.47 29.93
N ALA A 19 22.15 -24.23 30.37
CA ALA A 19 21.41 -23.24 29.61
C ALA A 19 21.98 -23.20 28.18
N GLN A 20 21.20 -23.72 27.23
CA GLN A 20 21.44 -23.45 25.82
C GLN A 20 21.36 -21.93 25.65
N GLU A 21 22.45 -21.31 25.24
CA GLU A 21 22.46 -19.92 24.79
C GLU A 21 21.35 -19.78 23.75
N SER A 22 20.28 -19.06 24.11
CA SER A 22 19.14 -18.87 23.23
C SER A 22 19.61 -17.99 22.07
N VAL A 23 19.84 -18.59 20.91
CA VAL A 23 20.08 -17.83 19.68
C VAL A 23 18.91 -16.84 19.52
N PRO A 24 19.17 -15.53 19.32
CA PRO A 24 18.11 -14.54 19.20
C PRO A 24 17.20 -14.90 18.02
N ALA A 25 15.89 -14.75 18.22
CA ALA A 25 14.90 -15.00 17.17
C ALA A 25 15.23 -14.15 15.93
N PRO A 26 15.14 -14.72 14.72
CA PRO A 26 15.48 -14.00 13.51
C PRO A 26 14.54 -12.79 13.33
N LYS A 27 15.09 -11.69 12.81
CA LYS A 27 14.33 -10.46 12.53
C LYS A 27 14.63 -9.97 11.14
N ALA A 28 13.59 -9.55 10.42
CA ALA A 28 13.79 -8.89 9.13
C ALA A 28 14.64 -7.63 9.31
N ASN A 29 15.48 -7.34 8.34
CA ASN A 29 16.28 -6.11 8.37
C ASN A 29 15.47 -4.93 7.82
N ALA A 30 15.99 -3.71 8.04
CA ALA A 30 15.32 -2.47 7.62
C ALA A 30 15.06 -2.43 6.10
N GLU A 31 15.93 -3.03 5.29
CA GLU A 31 15.77 -3.05 3.84
C GLU A 31 14.59 -3.91 3.40
N ALA A 32 14.43 -5.11 3.97
CA ALA A 32 13.27 -5.96 3.72
C ALA A 32 11.96 -5.25 4.14
N ILE A 33 11.97 -4.60 5.30
CA ILE A 33 10.78 -3.87 5.80
C ILE A 33 10.43 -2.69 4.88
N ARG A 34 11.42 -1.92 4.45
CA ARG A 34 11.23 -0.81 3.50
C ARG A 34 10.69 -1.30 2.16
N PHE A 35 11.25 -2.39 1.63
CA PHE A 35 10.77 -2.95 0.36
C PHE A 35 9.27 -3.32 0.42
N LEU A 36 8.80 -3.83 1.56
CA LEU A 36 7.38 -4.17 1.76
C LEU A 36 6.50 -2.95 2.09
N SER A 37 7.05 -1.91 2.71
CA SER A 37 6.28 -0.67 2.93
C SER A 37 5.95 0.02 1.61
N ASP A 38 6.88 -0.05 0.66
CA ASP A 38 6.87 0.64 -0.64
C ASP A 38 6.00 -0.08 -1.69
N LEU A 39 5.17 -1.06 -1.27
CA LEU A 39 4.23 -1.76 -2.15
C LEU A 39 3.03 -0.86 -2.52
N GLU A 40 2.77 -0.70 -3.81
CA GLU A 40 1.60 0.03 -4.33
C GLU A 40 0.49 -0.95 -4.76
N GLU A 41 -0.77 -0.60 -4.48
CA GLU A 41 -1.90 -1.47 -4.78
C GLU A 41 -2.13 -1.59 -6.31
N GLU A 42 -1.89 -0.51 -7.03
CA GLU A 42 -1.99 -0.41 -8.49
C GLU A 42 -1.02 -1.38 -9.18
N GLU A 43 0.22 -1.48 -8.70
CA GLU A 43 1.19 -2.44 -9.22
C GLU A 43 0.76 -3.88 -8.93
N LEU A 44 0.35 -4.18 -7.69
CA LEU A 44 -0.10 -5.52 -7.32
C LEU A 44 -1.32 -5.98 -8.14
N ARG A 45 -2.19 -5.06 -8.56
CA ARG A 45 -3.32 -5.36 -9.45
C ARG A 45 -2.89 -5.82 -10.83
N MET A 46 -1.73 -5.36 -11.33
CA MET A 46 -1.18 -5.81 -12.61
C MET A 46 -0.65 -7.24 -12.53
N LEU A 47 -0.32 -7.73 -11.33
CA LEU A 47 0.24 -9.06 -11.09
C LEU A 47 -0.83 -10.16 -10.91
N LEU A 48 -2.10 -9.82 -11.07
CA LEU A 48 -3.24 -10.73 -10.89
C LEU A 48 -3.55 -11.49 -12.19
N PHE A 49 -2.80 -12.54 -12.45
CA PHE A 49 -2.96 -13.43 -13.59
C PHE A 49 -2.54 -14.86 -13.25
N SER A 50 -2.69 -15.76 -14.22
CA SER A 50 -2.39 -17.18 -14.07
C SER A 50 -1.39 -17.65 -15.11
N GLU A 51 -0.56 -18.60 -14.72
CA GLU A 51 0.37 -19.30 -15.59
C GLU A 51 0.40 -20.79 -15.28
N THR A 52 0.68 -21.58 -16.32
CA THR A 52 0.91 -23.02 -16.22
C THR A 52 2.24 -23.35 -16.87
N LEU A 53 3.07 -24.07 -16.12
CA LEU A 53 4.39 -24.54 -16.53
C LEU A 53 4.34 -26.06 -16.64
N ALA A 54 4.93 -26.60 -17.71
CA ALA A 54 5.20 -28.02 -17.81
C ALA A 54 6.37 -28.36 -16.88
N MET A 55 6.21 -29.42 -16.07
CA MET A 55 7.30 -30.01 -15.30
C MET A 55 8.07 -30.95 -16.23
N VAL A 56 9.37 -30.74 -16.36
CA VAL A 56 10.25 -31.44 -17.30
C VAL A 56 11.38 -32.12 -16.53
N SER A 57 11.68 -33.36 -16.87
CA SER A 57 12.82 -34.11 -16.33
C SER A 57 14.16 -33.61 -16.86
N ASP A 58 15.25 -34.11 -16.30
CA ASP A 58 16.61 -33.98 -16.85
C ASP A 58 16.72 -34.54 -18.28
N THR A 59 15.94 -35.57 -18.61
CA THR A 59 15.85 -36.17 -19.95
C THR A 59 14.98 -35.39 -20.94
N GLY A 60 14.30 -34.31 -20.50
CA GLY A 60 13.42 -33.51 -21.35
C GLY A 60 11.98 -34.04 -21.48
N GLU A 61 11.61 -35.07 -20.71
CA GLU A 61 10.26 -35.64 -20.74
C GLU A 61 9.29 -34.86 -19.86
N PRO A 62 8.05 -34.60 -20.31
CA PRO A 62 7.03 -33.96 -19.50
C PRO A 62 6.55 -34.91 -18.39
N GLN A 63 6.70 -34.49 -17.14
CA GLN A 63 6.37 -35.28 -15.96
C GLN A 63 5.13 -34.79 -15.22
N GLY A 64 4.58 -33.64 -15.60
CA GLY A 64 3.43 -33.05 -14.93
C GLY A 64 3.30 -31.58 -15.24
N GLU A 65 2.51 -30.89 -14.42
CA GLU A 65 2.23 -29.46 -14.58
C GLU A 65 2.27 -28.76 -13.23
N LEU A 66 2.71 -27.50 -13.25
CA LEU A 66 2.62 -26.53 -12.17
C LEU A 66 1.75 -25.38 -12.64
N THR A 67 0.63 -25.14 -11.97
CA THR A 67 -0.25 -23.99 -12.22
C THR A 67 -0.16 -23.02 -11.06
N ILE A 68 -0.03 -21.74 -11.35
CA ILE A 68 -0.07 -20.64 -10.38
C ILE A 68 -1.13 -19.65 -10.85
N GLU A 69 -2.06 -19.33 -9.97
CA GLU A 69 -3.16 -18.41 -10.19
C GLU A 69 -3.15 -17.36 -9.08
N VAL A 70 -3.10 -16.09 -9.47
CA VAL A 70 -3.20 -14.96 -8.55
C VAL A 70 -4.37 -14.11 -9.01
N GLN A 71 -5.35 -13.92 -8.13
CA GLN A 71 -6.60 -13.24 -8.45
C GLN A 71 -7.10 -12.39 -7.30
N ARG A 72 -8.15 -11.60 -7.57
CA ARG A 72 -8.85 -10.86 -6.51
C ARG A 72 -9.66 -11.85 -5.68
N GLY A 73 -9.33 -11.92 -4.39
CA GLY A 73 -10.04 -12.70 -3.40
C GLY A 73 -10.96 -11.85 -2.54
N LYS A 74 -11.84 -12.54 -1.81
CA LYS A 74 -12.55 -11.98 -0.67
C LYS A 74 -12.32 -12.88 0.52
N PHE A 75 -11.90 -12.30 1.63
CA PHE A 75 -11.62 -13.03 2.87
C PHE A 75 -12.55 -12.52 3.96
N ARG A 76 -13.09 -13.43 4.78
CA ARG A 76 -13.93 -13.08 5.92
C ARG A 76 -13.04 -13.07 7.16
N ASP A 77 -12.90 -11.92 7.80
CA ASP A 77 -12.13 -11.83 9.05
C ASP A 77 -12.89 -12.43 10.25
N GLU A 78 -12.22 -12.48 11.40
CA GLU A 78 -12.77 -12.99 12.66
C GLU A 78 -14.00 -12.21 13.14
N SER A 79 -14.13 -10.94 12.73
CA SER A 79 -15.28 -10.08 13.02
C SER A 79 -16.44 -10.28 12.03
N GLY A 80 -16.27 -11.14 11.02
CA GLY A 80 -17.26 -11.43 9.99
C GLY A 80 -17.30 -10.41 8.85
N VAL A 81 -16.37 -9.46 8.80
CA VAL A 81 -16.26 -8.43 7.76
C VAL A 81 -15.58 -9.02 6.52
N MET A 82 -16.14 -8.72 5.35
CA MET A 82 -15.55 -9.14 4.07
C MET A 82 -14.47 -8.15 3.62
N LEU A 83 -13.23 -8.61 3.59
CA LEU A 83 -12.06 -7.87 3.11
C LEU A 83 -11.72 -8.26 1.68
N HIS A 84 -11.35 -7.27 0.87
CA HIS A 84 -10.78 -7.51 -0.46
C HIS A 84 -9.29 -7.85 -0.31
N CYS A 85 -8.85 -8.89 -0.98
CA CYS A 85 -7.51 -9.44 -0.80
C CYS A 85 -6.95 -10.01 -2.11
N ILE A 86 -5.70 -10.46 -2.05
CA ILE A 86 -5.06 -11.23 -3.12
C ILE A 86 -5.23 -12.71 -2.75
N LEU A 87 -5.86 -13.47 -3.63
CA LEU A 87 -5.99 -14.92 -3.53
C LEU A 87 -4.94 -15.55 -4.43
N VAL A 88 -4.08 -16.37 -3.84
CA VAL A 88 -3.05 -17.14 -4.53
C VAL A 88 -3.41 -18.61 -4.46
N HIS A 89 -3.47 -19.28 -5.59
CA HIS A 89 -3.62 -20.72 -5.69
C HIS A 89 -2.48 -21.26 -6.56
N ALA A 90 -1.64 -22.13 -6.00
CA ALA A 90 -0.61 -22.82 -6.77
C ALA A 90 -0.75 -24.32 -6.56
N SER A 91 -0.68 -25.09 -7.64
CA SER A 91 -0.75 -26.54 -7.56
C SER A 91 0.20 -27.16 -8.56
N SER A 92 0.91 -28.19 -8.11
CA SER A 92 1.74 -29.03 -8.97
C SER A 92 1.34 -30.48 -8.80
N ARG A 93 1.32 -31.20 -9.91
CA ARG A 93 1.10 -32.64 -9.90
C ARG A 93 1.91 -33.25 -11.02
N GLY A 94 2.75 -34.21 -10.65
CA GLY A 94 3.61 -34.88 -11.60
C GLY A 94 4.22 -36.15 -11.04
N PHE A 95 5.17 -36.68 -11.80
CA PHE A 95 5.90 -37.90 -11.47
C PHE A 95 7.35 -37.57 -11.19
N MET A 96 7.87 -38.05 -10.06
CA MET A 96 9.30 -38.10 -9.81
C MET A 96 9.76 -39.56 -9.98
N GLY A 97 10.35 -39.86 -11.14
CA GLY A 97 10.58 -41.24 -11.58
C GLY A 97 9.25 -41.96 -11.81
N LYS A 98 8.93 -42.96 -10.98
CA LYS A 98 7.65 -43.72 -11.04
C LYS A 98 6.63 -43.30 -9.98
N MET A 99 6.96 -42.30 -9.15
CA MET A 99 6.17 -41.96 -7.97
C MET A 99 5.36 -40.71 -8.22
N LEU A 100 4.05 -40.77 -7.98
CA LEU A 100 3.19 -39.61 -8.06
C LEU A 100 3.46 -38.68 -6.88
N CYS A 101 3.82 -37.44 -7.16
CA CYS A 101 4.01 -36.39 -6.17
C CYS A 101 3.27 -35.12 -6.59
N GLY A 102 3.05 -34.24 -5.63
CA GLY A 102 2.44 -32.94 -5.89
C GLY A 102 2.51 -32.02 -4.68
N ASN A 103 2.26 -30.75 -4.97
CA ASN A 103 2.11 -29.70 -3.97
C ASN A 103 0.83 -28.92 -4.29
N SER A 104 0.11 -28.46 -3.28
CA SER A 104 -1.00 -27.53 -3.39
C SER A 104 -0.82 -26.44 -2.36
N LEU A 105 -1.06 -25.19 -2.76
CA LEU A 105 -0.93 -23.99 -1.96
C LEU A 105 -2.15 -23.11 -2.22
N LEU A 106 -2.83 -22.70 -1.16
CA LEU A 106 -3.90 -21.72 -1.19
C LEU A 106 -3.58 -20.64 -0.16
N GLY A 107 -3.55 -19.38 -0.56
CA GLY A 107 -3.20 -18.26 0.34
C GLY A 107 -4.05 -17.03 0.11
N HIS A 108 -4.52 -16.43 1.20
CA HIS A 108 -5.17 -15.14 1.25
C HIS A 108 -4.20 -14.11 1.82
N LEU A 109 -3.89 -13.08 1.02
CA LEU A 109 -2.91 -12.05 1.35
C LEU A 109 -3.55 -10.66 1.35
N SER A 110 -3.15 -9.82 2.29
CA SER A 110 -3.46 -8.39 2.21
C SER A 110 -2.76 -7.71 1.02
N TRP A 111 -3.17 -6.49 0.68
CA TRP A 111 -2.49 -5.65 -0.32
C TRP A 111 -1.11 -5.14 0.11
N LYS A 112 -0.64 -5.51 1.31
CA LYS A 112 0.75 -5.33 1.75
C LYS A 112 1.49 -6.67 1.86
N LEU A 113 0.97 -7.72 1.21
CA LEU A 113 1.49 -9.09 1.19
C LEU A 113 1.60 -9.79 2.56
N HIS A 114 1.00 -9.23 3.62
CA HIS A 114 0.83 -9.97 4.87
C HIS A 114 -0.14 -11.13 4.67
N VAL A 115 0.25 -12.32 5.14
CA VAL A 115 -0.61 -13.51 5.16
C VAL A 115 -1.78 -13.32 6.13
N MET A 116 -2.99 -13.58 5.66
CA MET A 116 -4.19 -13.68 6.51
C MET A 116 -4.50 -15.15 6.79
N GLU A 117 -4.44 -15.97 5.75
CA GLU A 117 -4.61 -17.41 5.82
C GLU A 117 -3.80 -18.08 4.71
N GLN A 118 -3.17 -19.21 4.97
CA GLN A 118 -2.51 -20.03 3.96
C GLN A 118 -2.59 -21.50 4.33
N HIS A 119 -2.84 -22.36 3.35
CA HIS A 119 -2.73 -23.81 3.47
C HIS A 119 -1.83 -24.34 2.36
N SER A 120 -0.77 -25.05 2.73
CA SER A 120 0.06 -25.83 1.81
C SER A 120 0.00 -27.33 2.14
N GLN A 121 0.07 -28.14 1.09
CA GLN A 121 0.03 -29.60 1.16
C GLN A 121 1.00 -30.17 0.14
N GLU A 122 2.00 -30.89 0.61
CA GLU A 122 2.94 -31.65 -0.20
C GLU A 122 2.72 -33.14 0.02
N PHE A 123 2.76 -33.93 -1.05
CA PHE A 123 2.62 -35.38 -0.93
C PHE A 123 3.52 -36.12 -1.91
N ILE A 124 3.96 -37.30 -1.48
CA ILE A 124 4.65 -38.28 -2.32
C ILE A 124 4.00 -39.65 -2.06
N LYS A 125 3.43 -40.25 -3.10
CA LYS A 125 2.81 -41.57 -3.02
C LYS A 125 3.84 -42.66 -3.26
N PHE A 126 4.67 -42.94 -2.26
CA PHE A 126 5.49 -44.15 -2.26
C PHE A 126 4.57 -45.39 -2.14
N PRO A 127 4.86 -46.49 -2.88
CA PRO A 127 4.05 -47.71 -2.80
C PRO A 127 3.98 -48.35 -1.41
N VAL A 128 5.04 -48.19 -0.60
CA VAL A 128 5.16 -48.83 0.73
C VAL A 128 4.75 -47.88 1.85
N LEU A 129 5.15 -46.60 1.78
CA LEU A 129 4.93 -45.64 2.85
C LEU A 129 4.58 -44.25 2.26
N PRO A 130 3.30 -43.96 1.96
CA PRO A 130 2.93 -42.66 1.45
C PRO A 130 3.26 -41.58 2.47
N MET A 131 3.83 -40.47 1.98
CA MET A 131 4.21 -39.33 2.81
C MET A 131 3.36 -38.13 2.43
N GLU A 132 2.84 -37.42 3.42
CA GLU A 132 2.10 -36.18 3.23
C GLU A 132 2.51 -35.18 4.30
N GLN A 133 2.80 -33.95 3.89
CA GLN A 133 3.03 -32.82 4.77
C GLN A 133 1.98 -31.76 4.49
N LYS A 134 1.35 -31.25 5.55
CA LYS A 134 0.42 -30.12 5.51
C LYS A 134 0.93 -29.02 6.40
N MET A 135 0.91 -27.78 5.92
CA MET A 135 1.19 -26.60 6.72
C MET A 135 0.04 -25.61 6.59
N SER A 136 -0.39 -25.03 7.69
CA SER A 136 -1.46 -24.03 7.72
C SER A 136 -1.00 -22.84 8.54
N LEU A 137 -1.17 -21.64 7.99
CA LEU A 137 -0.90 -20.37 8.62
C LEU A 137 -2.21 -19.61 8.74
N VAL A 138 -2.61 -19.26 9.95
CA VAL A 138 -3.84 -18.51 10.19
C VAL A 138 -3.50 -17.33 11.09
N LYS A 139 -3.83 -16.11 10.63
CA LYS A 139 -3.72 -14.92 11.46
C LYS A 139 -4.84 -14.94 12.49
N GLN A 140 -4.47 -14.86 13.77
CA GLN A 140 -5.38 -14.81 14.92
C GLN A 140 -5.00 -13.60 15.76
N ASP A 141 -5.86 -12.59 15.84
CA ASP A 141 -5.53 -11.31 16.49
C ASP A 141 -4.17 -10.72 16.03
N ASP A 142 -3.23 -10.56 16.98
CA ASP A 142 -1.84 -10.12 16.78
C ASP A 142 -0.85 -11.30 16.76
N GLN A 143 -1.28 -12.49 16.37
CA GLN A 143 -0.42 -13.67 16.25
C GLN A 143 -0.64 -14.40 14.93
N LEU A 144 0.38 -15.17 14.51
CA LEU A 144 0.29 -16.08 13.40
C LEU A 144 0.39 -17.51 13.94
N ALA A 145 -0.70 -18.26 13.84
CA ALA A 145 -0.76 -19.65 14.22
C ALA A 145 -0.31 -20.53 13.05
N MET A 146 0.76 -21.29 13.24
CA MET A 146 1.28 -22.26 12.29
C MET A 146 0.96 -23.67 12.77
N THR A 147 0.24 -24.43 11.96
CA THR A 147 -0.01 -25.85 12.19
C THR A 147 0.69 -26.66 11.11
N ARG A 148 1.56 -27.59 11.51
CA ARG A 148 2.25 -28.52 10.63
C ARG A 148 1.80 -29.94 10.96
N SER A 149 1.36 -30.69 9.97
CA SER A 149 1.01 -32.10 10.08
C SER A 149 1.85 -32.91 9.10
N VAL A 150 2.55 -33.93 9.59
CA VAL A 150 3.29 -34.88 8.76
C VAL A 150 2.70 -36.25 8.97
N LYS A 151 2.32 -36.87 7.86
CA LYS A 151 1.82 -38.23 7.81
C LYS A 151 2.81 -39.12 7.07
N GLU A 152 3.24 -40.18 7.73
CA GLU A 152 4.12 -41.22 7.19
C GLU A 152 3.42 -42.57 7.37
N GLY A 153 2.76 -43.06 6.31
CA GLY A 153 1.90 -44.24 6.41
C GLY A 153 0.69 -43.99 7.30
N GLU A 154 0.59 -44.72 8.43
CA GLU A 154 -0.47 -44.57 9.42
C GLU A 154 -0.11 -43.55 10.52
N GLU A 155 1.18 -43.25 10.71
CA GLU A 155 1.61 -42.29 11.72
C GLU A 155 1.30 -40.86 11.28
N VAL A 156 0.72 -40.07 12.18
CA VAL A 156 0.48 -38.65 11.99
C VAL A 156 1.07 -37.87 13.15
N LYS A 157 1.96 -36.94 12.85
CA LYS A 157 2.56 -36.00 13.81
C LYS A 157 2.08 -34.60 13.50
N THR A 158 1.43 -33.97 14.46
CA THR A 158 0.94 -32.59 14.33
C THR A 158 1.60 -31.70 15.36
N GLN A 159 2.11 -30.57 14.92
CA GLN A 159 2.72 -29.53 15.74
C GLN A 159 2.03 -28.21 15.47
N VAL A 160 1.76 -27.46 16.54
CA VAL A 160 1.26 -26.08 16.46
C VAL A 160 2.31 -25.15 17.06
N THR A 161 2.60 -24.05 16.39
CA THR A 161 3.51 -23.00 16.85
C THR A 161 2.86 -21.65 16.63
N PHE A 162 3.01 -20.74 17.59
CA PHE A 162 2.47 -19.40 17.52
C PHE A 162 3.60 -18.40 17.40
N PHE A 163 3.48 -17.47 16.45
CA PHE A 163 4.42 -16.38 16.26
C PHE A 163 3.75 -15.06 16.63
N PRO A 164 4.26 -14.32 17.64
CA PRO A 164 3.77 -12.99 17.94
C PRO A 164 3.90 -12.05 16.74
N GLY A 165 2.95 -11.14 16.54
CA GLY A 165 2.95 -10.17 15.43
C GLY A 165 4.19 -9.30 15.40
N SER A 166 4.72 -8.93 16.57
CA SER A 166 5.99 -8.23 16.71
C SER A 166 7.20 -9.00 16.15
N SER A 167 7.11 -10.32 16.02
CA SER A 167 8.16 -11.21 15.49
C SER A 167 7.99 -11.55 14.00
N THR A 168 6.85 -11.23 13.39
CA THR A 168 6.54 -11.54 11.98
C THR A 168 6.67 -10.32 11.06
N MET A 169 7.20 -9.20 11.56
CA MET A 169 7.48 -8.04 10.73
C MET A 169 8.50 -8.40 9.63
N GLY A 170 8.12 -8.19 8.37
CA GLY A 170 8.93 -8.59 7.21
C GLY A 170 8.80 -10.07 6.83
N PHE A 171 7.80 -10.78 7.35
CA PHE A 171 7.49 -12.16 6.99
C PHE A 171 6.84 -12.30 5.62
N ILE A 172 7.36 -13.23 4.83
CA ILE A 172 6.90 -13.60 3.50
C ILE A 172 6.52 -15.08 3.51
N SER A 173 5.23 -15.35 3.41
CA SER A 173 4.71 -16.71 3.25
C SER A 173 4.97 -17.26 1.85
N GLU A 174 4.79 -18.55 1.63
CA GLU A 174 4.94 -19.17 0.29
C GLU A 174 4.05 -18.49 -0.76
N ALA A 175 2.80 -18.15 -0.41
CA ALA A 175 1.89 -17.44 -1.30
C ALA A 175 2.37 -16.01 -1.58
N ALA A 176 2.82 -15.29 -0.55
CA ALA A 176 3.35 -13.93 -0.70
C ALA A 176 4.63 -13.91 -1.55
N ASN A 177 5.48 -14.93 -1.43
CA ASN A 177 6.69 -15.09 -2.24
C ASN A 177 6.36 -15.13 -3.74
N LEU A 178 5.33 -15.88 -4.15
CA LEU A 178 4.94 -15.95 -5.57
C LEU A 178 4.58 -14.57 -6.11
N VAL A 179 3.80 -13.78 -5.37
CA VAL A 179 3.44 -12.41 -5.79
C VAL A 179 4.64 -11.47 -5.74
N LEU A 180 5.51 -11.61 -4.72
CA LEU A 180 6.72 -10.81 -4.55
C LEU A 180 7.69 -11.00 -5.72
N LEU A 181 7.88 -12.23 -6.19
CA LEU A 181 8.71 -12.55 -7.36
C LEU A 181 8.19 -11.89 -8.64
N ARG A 182 6.86 -11.90 -8.85
CA ARG A 182 6.23 -11.18 -9.97
C ARG A 182 6.51 -9.68 -9.89
N LEU A 183 6.44 -9.11 -8.69
CA LEU A 183 6.72 -7.69 -8.47
C LEU A 183 8.19 -7.34 -8.74
N MET A 184 9.13 -8.17 -8.27
CA MET A 184 10.57 -7.96 -8.53
C MET A 184 10.86 -7.95 -10.03
N ALA A 185 10.20 -8.83 -10.79
CA ALA A 185 10.32 -8.86 -12.25
C ALA A 185 9.65 -7.66 -12.92
N TRP A 186 8.45 -7.27 -12.50
CA TRP A 186 7.76 -6.06 -12.98
C TRP A 186 8.59 -4.80 -12.78
N ARG A 187 9.23 -4.67 -11.61
CA ARG A 187 10.15 -3.57 -11.28
C ARG A 187 11.56 -3.76 -11.84
N GLN A 188 11.87 -4.93 -12.40
CA GLN A 188 13.23 -5.37 -12.78
C GLN A 188 14.27 -5.06 -11.70
N THR A 189 13.91 -5.24 -10.44
CA THR A 189 14.72 -4.84 -9.29
C THR A 189 14.55 -5.83 -8.14
N VAL A 190 15.67 -6.30 -7.59
CA VAL A 190 15.74 -7.09 -6.36
C VAL A 190 16.34 -6.24 -5.24
N PRO A 191 15.75 -6.21 -4.04
CA PRO A 191 16.28 -5.42 -2.94
C PRO A 191 17.64 -5.96 -2.47
N SER A 192 18.66 -5.13 -2.57
CA SER A 192 20.04 -5.49 -2.21
C SER A 192 20.18 -5.71 -0.71
N ASN A 193 20.77 -6.83 -0.30
CA ASN A 193 21.01 -7.19 1.11
C ASN A 193 19.73 -7.28 1.98
N ALA A 194 18.54 -7.44 1.39
CA ALA A 194 17.32 -7.63 2.15
C ALA A 194 17.23 -9.04 2.75
N HIS A 195 16.94 -9.11 4.04
CA HIS A 195 16.73 -10.35 4.78
C HIS A 195 15.27 -10.37 5.23
N PHE A 196 14.44 -11.08 4.47
CA PHE A 196 13.05 -11.32 4.81
C PHE A 196 12.93 -12.47 5.81
N LEU A 197 11.81 -12.54 6.50
CA LEU A 197 11.48 -13.71 7.31
C LEU A 197 10.66 -14.70 6.47
N ALA A 198 10.91 -15.99 6.65
CA ALA A 198 10.14 -17.08 6.05
C ALA A 198 10.06 -18.26 7.01
N LEU A 199 9.31 -19.30 6.63
CA LEU A 199 9.34 -20.58 7.32
C LEU A 199 10.18 -21.58 6.52
N ASP A 200 10.98 -22.36 7.22
CA ASP A 200 11.59 -23.55 6.63
C ASP A 200 10.59 -24.72 6.57
N THR A 201 11.01 -25.84 6.00
CA THR A 201 10.18 -27.05 5.84
C THR A 201 9.72 -27.66 7.16
N GLU A 202 10.37 -27.33 8.28
CA GLU A 202 9.99 -27.74 9.63
C GLU A 202 9.00 -26.77 10.29
N GLY A 203 8.68 -25.65 9.64
CA GLY A 203 7.81 -24.60 10.16
C GLY A 203 8.52 -23.67 11.14
N LYS A 204 9.85 -23.57 11.10
CA LYS A 204 10.61 -22.64 11.94
C LYS A 204 10.88 -21.34 11.20
N LEU A 205 10.78 -20.24 11.95
CA LEU A 205 11.12 -18.92 11.45
C LEU A 205 12.61 -18.86 11.11
N CYS A 206 12.91 -18.39 9.90
CA CYS A 206 14.26 -18.29 9.35
C CYS A 206 14.37 -17.13 8.35
N TYR A 207 15.54 -16.97 7.73
CA TYR A 207 15.76 -15.94 6.72
C TYR A 207 15.45 -16.42 5.31
N SER A 208 14.88 -15.53 4.50
CA SER A 208 14.80 -15.66 3.06
C SER A 208 15.48 -14.47 2.39
N THR A 209 16.37 -14.77 1.44
CA THR A 209 17.13 -13.78 0.68
C THR A 209 16.86 -13.96 -0.81
N TYR A 210 16.90 -12.86 -1.54
CA TYR A 210 16.72 -12.84 -2.99
C TYR A 210 17.96 -12.25 -3.63
N GLN A 211 18.41 -12.87 -4.72
CA GLN A 211 19.58 -12.44 -5.48
C GLN A 211 19.20 -12.21 -6.93
N ASP A 212 19.61 -11.07 -7.47
CA ASP A 212 19.54 -10.76 -8.89
C ASP A 212 20.64 -11.52 -9.64
N LEU A 213 20.24 -12.39 -10.58
CA LEU A 213 21.14 -13.13 -11.46
C LEU A 213 21.20 -12.54 -12.87
N GLY A 214 20.57 -11.39 -13.10
CA GLY A 214 20.54 -10.65 -14.35
C GLY A 214 19.52 -11.19 -15.35
N PHE A 215 19.82 -10.99 -16.62
CA PHE A 215 18.94 -11.33 -17.74
C PHE A 215 19.51 -12.47 -18.58
N GLN A 216 18.64 -13.33 -19.08
CA GLN A 216 19.01 -14.40 -20.01
C GLN A 216 17.96 -14.52 -21.12
N LYS A 217 18.38 -14.90 -22.32
CA LYS A 217 17.44 -15.31 -23.38
C LYS A 217 17.14 -16.79 -23.28
N ILE A 218 15.86 -17.12 -23.26
CA ILE A 218 15.35 -18.50 -23.28
C ILE A 218 14.46 -18.71 -24.51
N GLN A 219 14.38 -19.96 -24.95
CA GLN A 219 13.50 -20.37 -26.04
C GLN A 219 12.14 -20.81 -25.47
N VAL A 220 11.06 -20.18 -25.89
CA VAL A 220 9.68 -20.56 -25.57
C VAL A 220 8.95 -20.85 -26.88
N GLY A 221 8.70 -22.13 -27.14
CA GLY A 221 8.20 -22.58 -28.44
C GLY A 221 9.14 -22.16 -29.57
N ARG A 222 8.66 -21.29 -30.48
CA ARG A 222 9.45 -20.77 -31.61
C ARG A 222 10.08 -19.40 -31.34
N GLN A 223 9.80 -18.78 -30.20
CA GLN A 223 10.25 -17.43 -29.87
C GLN A 223 11.44 -17.47 -28.91
N GLN A 224 12.38 -16.53 -29.09
CA GLN A 224 13.37 -16.23 -28.06
C GLN A 224 12.89 -15.02 -27.27
N VAL A 225 12.88 -15.16 -25.95
CA VAL A 225 12.43 -14.11 -25.02
C VAL A 225 13.49 -13.89 -23.95
N GLU A 226 13.67 -12.64 -23.56
CA GLU A 226 14.53 -12.27 -22.45
C GLU A 226 13.76 -12.41 -21.13
N VAL A 227 14.40 -13.00 -20.13
CA VAL A 227 13.84 -13.24 -18.80
C VAL A 227 14.75 -12.67 -17.73
N PHE A 228 14.15 -12.07 -16.72
CA PHE A 228 14.81 -11.61 -15.50
C PHE A 228 14.91 -12.76 -14.50
N ILE A 229 16.10 -12.98 -13.95
CA ILE A 229 16.37 -14.14 -13.10
C ILE A 229 16.55 -13.72 -11.66
N VAL A 230 15.71 -14.29 -10.78
CA VAL A 230 15.81 -14.10 -9.33
C VAL A 230 16.06 -15.45 -8.68
N GLU A 231 17.09 -15.53 -7.85
CA GLU A 231 17.31 -16.68 -6.98
C GLU A 231 16.82 -16.38 -5.56
N GLN A 232 15.90 -17.19 -5.08
CA GLN A 232 15.48 -17.17 -3.69
C GLN A 232 16.24 -18.26 -2.92
N THR A 233 16.79 -17.91 -1.76
CA THR A 233 17.35 -18.88 -0.82
C THR A 233 16.64 -18.78 0.54
N VAL A 234 16.16 -19.90 1.05
CA VAL A 234 15.59 -20.04 2.40
C VAL A 234 16.61 -20.75 3.29
N HIS A 235 17.10 -20.03 4.31
CA HIS A 235 18.20 -20.45 5.18
C HIS A 235 17.66 -21.25 6.36
N SER A 236 17.39 -22.55 6.18
CA SER A 236 16.86 -23.40 7.25
C SER A 236 17.74 -23.36 8.50
N VAL A 237 17.11 -23.41 9.68
CA VAL A 237 17.81 -23.32 10.98
C VAL A 237 18.62 -24.58 11.27
N LYS A 238 18.12 -25.74 10.83
CA LYS A 238 18.74 -27.06 11.10
C LYS A 238 19.10 -27.83 9.83
N GLY A 239 18.52 -27.45 8.69
CA GLY A 239 18.72 -28.11 7.40
C GLY A 239 19.70 -27.38 6.48
N ILE A 240 19.84 -27.91 5.28
CA ILE A 240 20.57 -27.26 4.19
C ILE A 240 19.69 -26.13 3.64
N PRO A 241 20.26 -24.96 3.27
CA PRO A 241 19.51 -23.92 2.60
C PRO A 241 18.83 -24.45 1.33
N ASN A 242 17.56 -24.08 1.13
CA ASN A 242 16.83 -24.43 -0.08
C ASN A 242 16.85 -23.24 -1.04
N SER A 243 17.42 -23.43 -2.22
CA SER A 243 17.56 -22.39 -3.24
C SER A 243 16.72 -22.72 -4.48
N CYS A 244 16.04 -21.72 -5.02
CA CYS A 244 15.22 -21.84 -6.21
C CYS A 244 15.41 -20.63 -7.12
N GLN A 245 15.67 -20.88 -8.40
CA GLN A 245 15.79 -19.87 -9.44
C GLN A 245 14.48 -19.71 -10.19
N PHE A 246 14.03 -18.47 -10.32
CA PHE A 246 12.82 -18.06 -11.02
C PHE A 246 13.21 -17.17 -12.19
N TYR A 247 12.80 -17.58 -13.39
CA TYR A 247 13.04 -16.85 -14.63
C TYR A 247 11.70 -16.23 -15.00
N LEU A 248 11.61 -14.91 -14.92
CA LEU A 248 10.37 -14.16 -15.00
C LEU A 248 10.37 -13.29 -16.27
N LEU A 249 9.21 -13.20 -16.91
CA LEU A 249 8.97 -12.27 -18.01
C LEU A 249 8.85 -10.84 -17.48
N SER A 250 8.94 -9.85 -18.37
CA SER A 250 8.91 -8.42 -18.01
C SER A 250 7.64 -7.98 -17.28
N ASP A 251 6.53 -8.68 -17.48
CA ASP A 251 5.25 -8.40 -16.82
C ASP A 251 5.03 -9.21 -15.53
N GLY A 252 6.02 -10.03 -15.14
CA GLY A 252 6.01 -10.85 -13.94
C GLY A 252 5.64 -12.32 -14.14
N HIS A 253 5.24 -12.77 -15.34
CA HIS A 253 4.93 -14.20 -15.53
C HIS A 253 6.16 -15.09 -15.26
N LEU A 254 5.96 -16.19 -14.54
CA LEU A 254 7.01 -17.18 -14.33
C LEU A 254 7.20 -18.03 -15.59
N ALA A 255 8.32 -17.85 -16.28
CA ALA A 255 8.65 -18.60 -17.50
C ALA A 255 9.40 -19.91 -17.21
N LYS A 256 10.29 -19.92 -16.21
CA LYS A 256 11.02 -21.12 -15.81
C LYS A 256 11.29 -21.12 -14.31
N ARG A 257 11.22 -22.29 -13.68
CA ARG A 257 11.58 -22.51 -12.28
C ARG A 257 12.54 -23.68 -12.15
N ILE A 258 13.66 -23.47 -11.48
CA ILE A 258 14.67 -24.51 -11.21
C ILE A 258 14.89 -24.59 -9.70
N GLN A 259 14.74 -25.77 -9.12
CA GLN A 259 15.09 -25.99 -7.71
C GLN A 259 16.48 -26.60 -7.63
N VAL A 260 17.38 -25.94 -6.91
CA VAL A 260 18.76 -26.40 -6.76
C VAL A 260 18.77 -27.77 -6.08
N GLY A 261 19.46 -28.74 -6.67
CA GLY A 261 19.52 -30.12 -6.20
C GLY A 261 18.40 -31.03 -6.69
N SER A 262 17.42 -30.53 -7.43
CA SER A 262 16.40 -31.35 -8.11
C SER A 262 16.79 -31.60 -9.57
N PRO A 263 16.59 -32.81 -10.13
CA PRO A 263 16.93 -33.12 -11.52
C PRO A 263 15.98 -32.50 -12.55
N GLY A 264 14.81 -32.02 -12.14
CA GLY A 264 13.80 -31.45 -13.04
C GLY A 264 13.64 -29.94 -12.91
N TYR A 265 12.97 -29.33 -13.89
CA TYR A 265 12.58 -27.92 -13.86
C TYR A 265 11.15 -27.73 -14.38
N CYS A 266 10.55 -26.58 -14.10
CA CYS A 266 9.27 -26.19 -14.70
C CYS A 266 9.51 -25.12 -15.76
N MET A 267 8.82 -25.17 -16.90
CA MET A 267 8.92 -24.13 -17.95
C MET A 267 7.59 -23.96 -18.70
N ILE A 268 7.29 -22.72 -19.11
CA ILE A 268 6.16 -22.43 -20.00
C ILE A 268 6.39 -23.05 -21.38
N THR A 269 5.35 -23.66 -21.94
CA THR A 269 5.41 -24.27 -23.29
C THR A 269 4.99 -23.29 -24.38
N GLN A 270 4.24 -22.25 -24.01
CA GLN A 270 3.70 -21.23 -24.90
C GLN A 270 3.86 -19.85 -24.26
N MET A 271 4.01 -18.83 -25.10
CA MET A 271 4.15 -17.45 -24.64
C MET A 271 2.79 -16.94 -24.11
N PRO A 272 2.72 -16.44 -22.86
CA PRO A 272 1.50 -15.81 -22.36
C PRO A 272 1.26 -14.44 -23.04
N VAL A 273 0.04 -13.93 -22.92
CA VAL A 273 -0.28 -12.56 -23.33
C VAL A 273 0.32 -11.63 -22.29
N LEU A 274 1.39 -10.93 -22.68
CA LEU A 274 2.08 -9.99 -21.80
C LEU A 274 1.16 -8.83 -21.44
N ARG A 275 1.15 -8.46 -20.16
CA ARG A 275 0.43 -7.29 -19.67
C ARG A 275 1.29 -6.06 -19.79
N GLU A 276 0.72 -5.01 -20.37
CA GLU A 276 1.32 -3.69 -20.39
C GLU A 276 0.55 -2.78 -19.42
N LYS A 277 1.21 -1.76 -18.89
CA LYS A 277 0.53 -0.75 -18.09
C LYS A 277 -0.38 0.04 -19.03
N ASP A 278 -1.69 -0.03 -18.81
CA ASP A 278 -2.63 0.77 -19.60
C ASP A 278 -2.22 2.25 -19.47
N GLU A 279 -1.79 2.86 -20.58
CA GLU A 279 -1.63 4.29 -20.66
C GLU A 279 -3.03 4.89 -20.57
N ILE A 280 -3.38 5.40 -19.39
CA ILE A 280 -4.64 6.13 -19.21
C ILE A 280 -4.54 7.35 -20.12
N GLU A 281 -5.24 7.31 -21.26
CA GLU A 281 -5.34 8.46 -22.14
C GLU A 281 -5.77 9.66 -21.29
N PRO A 282 -5.04 10.77 -21.34
CA PRO A 282 -5.39 11.94 -20.55
C PRO A 282 -6.83 12.32 -20.91
N ALA A 283 -7.67 12.47 -19.88
CA ALA A 283 -9.06 12.84 -20.08
C ALA A 283 -9.13 14.08 -20.99
N PRO A 284 -10.02 14.09 -22.00
CA PRO A 284 -10.08 15.19 -22.96
C PRO A 284 -10.24 16.50 -22.21
N VAL A 285 -9.27 17.39 -22.36
CA VAL A 285 -9.30 18.72 -21.76
C VAL A 285 -10.28 19.54 -22.59
N PHE A 286 -11.54 19.58 -22.18
CA PHE A 286 -12.52 20.48 -22.78
C PHE A 286 -12.15 21.92 -22.42
N GLU A 287 -11.82 22.73 -23.42
CA GLU A 287 -11.70 24.17 -23.23
C GLU A 287 -13.02 24.71 -22.66
N LYS A 288 -12.95 25.39 -21.51
CA LYS A 288 -14.12 26.07 -20.95
C LYS A 288 -14.52 27.19 -21.91
N LYS A 289 -15.61 26.99 -22.66
CA LYS A 289 -16.18 28.04 -23.50
C LYS A 289 -16.50 29.26 -22.63
N PRO A 290 -16.11 30.49 -23.03
CA PRO A 290 -16.50 31.71 -22.33
C PRO A 290 -18.03 31.77 -22.22
N LEU A 291 -18.54 32.06 -21.01
CA LEU A 291 -19.97 32.22 -20.79
C LEU A 291 -20.41 33.58 -21.35
N VAL A 292 -20.93 33.58 -22.58
CA VAL A 292 -21.59 34.74 -23.19
C VAL A 292 -23.06 34.73 -22.79
N TRP A 293 -23.32 35.12 -21.55
CA TRP A 293 -24.66 35.05 -20.95
C TRP A 293 -25.65 36.01 -21.62
N GLU A 294 -25.15 37.06 -22.30
CA GLU A 294 -25.96 38.04 -23.03
C GLU A 294 -26.65 37.45 -24.27
N GLU A 295 -26.08 36.40 -24.87
CA GLU A 295 -26.62 35.72 -26.04
C GLU A 295 -27.50 34.52 -25.68
N ASP A 296 -27.37 34.02 -24.44
CA ASP A 296 -28.19 32.93 -23.93
C ASP A 296 -29.56 33.46 -23.48
N LEU A 297 -30.62 33.06 -24.20
CA LEU A 297 -31.99 33.51 -23.96
C LEU A 297 -32.48 33.21 -22.53
N GLU A 298 -32.07 32.09 -21.93
CA GLU A 298 -32.49 31.71 -20.58
C GLU A 298 -31.76 32.56 -19.53
N LEU A 299 -30.43 32.70 -19.67
CA LEU A 299 -29.63 33.51 -18.75
C LEU A 299 -29.98 34.99 -18.85
N TYR A 300 -30.21 35.50 -20.05
CA TYR A 300 -30.66 36.87 -20.26
C TYR A 300 -32.03 37.11 -19.61
N SER A 301 -32.99 36.17 -19.76
CA SER A 301 -34.29 36.27 -19.09
C SER A 301 -34.13 36.33 -17.57
N ARG A 302 -33.35 35.42 -16.98
CA ARG A 302 -33.08 35.40 -15.53
C ARG A 302 -32.44 36.69 -15.05
N PHE A 303 -31.52 37.25 -15.83
CA PHE A 303 -30.89 38.53 -15.52
C PHE A 303 -31.89 39.68 -15.51
N VAL A 304 -32.74 39.79 -16.53
CA VAL A 304 -33.76 40.84 -16.63
C VAL A 304 -34.75 40.74 -15.47
N ASP A 305 -35.24 39.53 -15.17
CA ASP A 305 -36.16 39.29 -14.07
C ASP A 305 -35.54 39.70 -12.73
N ARG A 306 -34.32 39.26 -12.46
CA ARG A 306 -33.61 39.59 -11.22
C ARG A 306 -33.31 41.09 -11.11
N LYS A 307 -32.99 41.75 -12.23
CA LYS A 307 -32.73 43.18 -12.28
C LYS A 307 -33.99 43.98 -11.94
N GLU A 308 -35.15 43.62 -12.49
CA GLU A 308 -36.39 44.33 -12.18
C GLU A 308 -36.86 44.03 -10.75
N GLU A 309 -36.71 42.80 -10.26
CA GLU A 309 -36.98 42.44 -8.87
C GLU A 309 -36.16 43.31 -7.90
N LEU A 310 -34.84 43.43 -8.12
CA LEU A 310 -33.97 44.28 -7.32
C LEU A 310 -34.35 45.76 -7.43
N ARG A 311 -34.72 46.22 -8.62
CA ARG A 311 -35.17 47.61 -8.83
C ARG A 311 -36.43 47.92 -8.02
N LEU A 312 -37.42 47.03 -8.05
CA LEU A 312 -38.66 47.14 -7.28
C LEU A 312 -38.40 47.05 -5.78
N SER A 313 -37.51 46.16 -5.35
CA SER A 313 -37.09 46.04 -3.96
C SER A 313 -36.43 47.33 -3.45
N HIS A 314 -35.48 47.89 -4.19
CA HIS A 314 -34.81 49.15 -3.85
C HIS A 314 -35.79 50.33 -3.83
N ALA A 315 -36.67 50.44 -4.82
CA ALA A 315 -37.68 51.49 -4.86
C ALA A 315 -38.65 51.38 -3.68
N SER A 316 -39.04 50.16 -3.30
CA SER A 316 -39.90 49.90 -2.14
C SER A 316 -39.19 50.25 -0.84
N TYR A 317 -37.92 49.87 -0.70
CA TYR A 317 -37.10 50.22 0.46
C TYR A 317 -36.99 51.74 0.65
N LEU A 318 -36.69 52.49 -0.40
CA LEU A 318 -36.60 53.96 -0.33
C LEU A 318 -37.96 54.62 0.01
N ARG A 319 -39.08 54.05 -0.46
CA ARG A 319 -40.42 54.54 -0.08
C ARG A 319 -40.75 54.27 1.37
N GLN A 320 -40.33 53.13 1.92
CA GLN A 320 -40.56 52.74 3.31
C GLN A 320 -39.65 53.51 4.28
N HIS A 321 -38.52 54.02 3.79
CA HIS A 321 -37.51 54.72 4.59
C HIS A 321 -37.27 56.16 4.07
N PRO A 322 -38.23 57.09 4.21
CA PRO A 322 -38.04 58.49 3.82
C PRO A 322 -36.87 59.17 4.56
N GLU A 323 -36.52 58.67 5.75
CA GLU A 323 -35.34 59.10 6.51
C GLU A 323 -34.03 58.90 5.74
N ALA A 324 -33.93 57.88 4.88
CA ALA A 324 -32.74 57.66 4.07
C ALA A 324 -32.57 58.76 3.03
N GLN A 325 -33.65 59.19 2.39
CA GLN A 325 -33.62 60.29 1.42
C GLN A 325 -33.31 61.63 2.10
N ALA A 326 -33.90 61.89 3.27
CA ALA A 326 -33.60 63.07 4.07
C ALA A 326 -32.12 63.10 4.49
N LEU A 327 -31.60 61.98 4.98
CA LEU A 327 -30.22 61.84 5.41
C LEU A 327 -29.22 62.13 4.28
N ILE A 328 -29.47 61.62 3.07
CA ILE A 328 -28.63 61.92 1.90
C ILE A 328 -28.77 63.39 1.47
N SER A 329 -29.98 63.94 1.53
CA SER A 329 -30.23 65.34 1.15
C SER A 329 -29.52 66.31 2.10
N ASP A 330 -29.60 66.06 3.40
CA ASP A 330 -28.91 66.83 4.43
C ASP A 330 -27.38 66.71 4.26
N PHE A 331 -26.87 65.50 4.00
CA PHE A 331 -25.45 65.31 3.68
C PHE A 331 -25.00 66.18 2.51
N LEU A 332 -25.74 66.13 1.38
CA LEU A 332 -25.43 66.89 0.18
C LEU A 332 -25.50 68.39 0.44
N LEU A 333 -26.48 68.86 1.22
CA LEU A 333 -26.57 70.25 1.64
C LEU A 333 -25.34 70.69 2.45
N PHE A 334 -24.93 69.89 3.44
CA PHE A 334 -23.75 70.20 4.24
C PHE A 334 -22.46 70.13 3.42
N LEU A 335 -22.38 69.20 2.46
CA LEU A 335 -21.25 69.08 1.55
C LEU A 335 -21.10 70.33 0.67
N LEU A 336 -22.22 70.80 0.09
CA LEU A 336 -22.24 71.99 -0.77
C LEU A 336 -21.99 73.29 0.01
N LEU A 337 -22.47 73.38 1.25
CA LEU A 337 -22.26 74.56 2.11
C LEU A 337 -20.84 74.66 2.64
N ARG A 338 -20.24 73.54 3.06
CA ARG A 338 -18.91 73.54 3.70
C ARG A 338 -17.76 73.38 2.73
N GLN A 339 -18.02 72.85 1.52
CA GLN A 339 -17.02 72.54 0.49
C GLN A 339 -15.69 72.01 1.07
N PRO A 340 -15.72 70.89 1.82
CA PRO A 340 -14.53 70.36 2.45
C PRO A 340 -13.54 69.88 1.38
N ALA A 341 -12.24 70.10 1.64
CA ALA A 341 -11.17 69.62 0.76
C ALA A 341 -11.09 68.08 0.67
N ASP A 342 -11.63 67.37 1.67
CA ASP A 342 -11.71 65.91 1.71
C ASP A 342 -13.16 65.46 1.95
N VAL A 343 -13.82 65.06 0.87
CA VAL A 343 -15.22 64.63 0.87
C VAL A 343 -15.43 63.28 1.55
N PHE A 344 -14.44 62.38 1.48
CA PHE A 344 -14.59 61.01 2.01
C PHE A 344 -14.50 60.98 3.53
N THR A 345 -13.56 61.72 4.11
CA THR A 345 -13.47 61.89 5.56
C THR A 345 -14.71 62.59 6.11
N PHE A 346 -15.17 63.62 5.40
CA PHE A 346 -16.39 64.33 5.76
C PHE A 346 -17.62 63.42 5.73
N ALA A 347 -17.75 62.54 4.72
CA ALA A 347 -18.82 61.54 4.65
C ALA A 347 -18.76 60.56 5.82
N ALA A 348 -17.57 60.03 6.14
CA ALA A 348 -17.41 59.09 7.25
C ALA A 348 -17.80 59.71 8.60
N GLU A 349 -17.43 60.98 8.84
CA GLU A 349 -17.84 61.71 10.04
C GLU A 349 -19.34 62.02 10.06
N TYR A 350 -19.93 62.37 8.91
CA TYR A 350 -21.36 62.66 8.81
C TYR A 350 -22.23 61.42 9.02
N PHE A 351 -21.90 60.29 8.38
CA PHE A 351 -22.68 59.06 8.46
C PHE A 351 -22.35 58.20 9.69
N GLY A 352 -21.17 58.40 10.30
CA GLY A 352 -20.68 57.63 11.46
C GLY A 352 -21.68 57.51 12.63
N PRO A 353 -22.36 58.59 13.06
CA PRO A 353 -23.36 58.55 14.15
C PRO A 353 -24.58 57.68 13.85
N PHE A 354 -24.90 57.42 12.58
CA PHE A 354 -26.06 56.62 12.16
C PHE A 354 -25.77 55.11 12.11
N ALA A 355 -24.51 54.71 12.27
CA ALA A 355 -24.14 53.31 12.36
C ALA A 355 -24.56 52.73 13.73
N LYS A 356 -25.22 51.56 13.74
CA LYS A 356 -25.87 50.94 14.93
C LYS A 356 -24.96 50.58 16.13
N ARG A 357 -23.69 51.01 16.18
CA ARG A 357 -22.73 50.64 17.24
C ARG A 357 -21.73 51.74 17.65
N HIS A 358 -22.07 53.02 17.71
CA HIS A 358 -21.17 54.03 18.32
C HIS A 358 -21.90 54.96 19.31
N PRO A 359 -21.23 55.41 20.40
CA PRO A 359 -21.79 56.38 21.34
C PRO A 359 -21.93 57.77 20.66
N PRO A 360 -22.87 58.62 21.13
CA PRO A 360 -23.20 59.88 20.47
C PRO A 360 -22.01 60.85 20.45
N THR A 361 -21.75 61.45 19.29
CA THR A 361 -20.66 62.41 19.09
C THR A 361 -21.23 63.85 19.12
N PRO A 362 -20.55 64.86 19.71
CA PRO A 362 -21.10 66.20 19.89
C PRO A 362 -21.38 66.96 18.58
N ALA A 363 -22.48 67.73 18.56
CA ALA A 363 -23.11 68.29 17.36
C ALA A 363 -22.34 69.39 16.59
N LEU A 364 -21.20 69.89 17.10
CA LEU A 364 -20.42 70.93 16.42
C LEU A 364 -18.92 70.65 16.53
N ARG A 365 -18.31 70.16 15.45
CA ARG A 365 -16.86 70.01 15.29
C ARG A 365 -16.37 70.60 13.96
N SER A 366 -15.11 71.03 13.97
CA SER A 366 -14.36 71.70 12.88
C SER A 366 -14.25 70.84 11.63
N SER A 367 -14.37 71.48 10.45
CA SER A 367 -14.31 70.87 9.10
C SER A 367 -12.90 70.55 8.58
N HIS A 368 -11.85 70.80 9.37
CA HIS A 368 -10.46 70.68 8.92
C HIS A 368 -9.63 69.68 9.74
N ARG A 369 -10.13 68.45 9.92
CA ARG A 369 -9.35 67.37 10.56
C ARG A 369 -8.68 66.44 9.55
N PRO A 370 -7.50 65.87 9.89
CA PRO A 370 -6.89 64.81 9.09
C PRO A 370 -7.72 63.53 9.11
N SER A 371 -7.84 62.87 7.95
CA SER A 371 -8.56 61.60 7.79
C SER A 371 -7.99 60.48 8.68
N PRO A 372 -8.81 59.72 9.41
CA PRO A 372 -8.38 58.49 10.08
C PRO A 372 -8.13 57.33 9.09
N PHE A 373 -8.49 57.49 7.80
CA PHE A 373 -8.29 56.49 6.76
C PHE A 373 -7.04 56.73 5.89
N ARG A 374 -6.25 57.76 6.20
CA ARG A 374 -4.91 57.94 5.62
C ARG A 374 -3.84 57.63 6.66
N SER A 375 -3.02 56.63 6.38
CA SER A 375 -1.67 56.54 6.96
C SER A 375 -0.86 57.76 6.53
N LEU A 376 -0.18 58.39 7.49
CA LEU A 376 0.77 59.48 7.26
C LEU A 376 1.99 58.95 6.52
N ASP A 377 1.90 58.82 5.19
CA ASP A 377 3.07 58.63 4.35
C ASP A 377 3.28 59.83 3.42
N ARG A 378 4.12 60.75 3.89
CA ARG A 378 5.10 61.42 3.01
C ARG A 378 6.22 62.08 3.82
N ALA A 379 7.34 61.37 3.93
CA ALA A 379 8.64 62.00 4.18
C ALA A 379 8.98 62.94 2.99
N PRO A 380 9.67 64.08 3.24
CA PRO A 380 9.96 65.04 2.19
C PRO A 380 11.07 64.51 1.27
N ARG A 381 10.78 64.42 -0.05
CA ARG A 381 11.82 64.30 -1.07
C ARG A 381 12.52 65.65 -1.19
N SER A 382 13.81 65.65 -0.85
CA SER A 382 14.77 66.71 -1.13
C SER A 382 14.72 67.10 -2.61
N ARG A 383 14.52 68.39 -2.88
CA ARG A 383 14.80 68.98 -4.19
C ARG A 383 16.32 69.14 -4.33
N ALA A 384 16.89 68.40 -5.27
CA ALA A 384 18.13 68.77 -5.94
C ALA A 384 17.77 69.66 -7.14
N GLY A 385 18.50 70.78 -7.32
CA GLY A 385 18.54 71.48 -8.61
C GLY A 385 18.54 73.02 -8.53
N ARG A 386 19.76 73.55 -8.42
CA ARG A 386 20.27 74.91 -8.75
C ARG A 386 19.68 76.13 -8.06
#